data_AF-A0A3D0Q9L5-F1
#
_entry.id   AF-A0A3D0Q9L5-F1
#
_cell.length_a   1.000
_cell.length_b   1.000
_cell.length_c   1.000
_cell.angle_alpha   90.00
_cell.angle_beta   90.00
_cell.angle_gamma   90.00
#
_symmetry.space_group_name_H-M   'P 1'
#
loop_
_entity.id
_entity.type
_entity.pdbx_description
1 polymer ?
#
loop_
_entity_poly.entity_id
_entity_poly.type
_entity_poly.pdbx_seq_one_letter_code
_entity_poly.pdbx_strand_id
1 'polypeptide(L)' 'CLVEIHSYYKTQIEIAKRCDMVYDFAMPPLVLHSLFSGDPSALANWLQISPRNCVTVLDTHDGIGIV' A
#
# COMPACT_ATOMS: atom_id res chain seq x y z
N CYS A 1 -2.55 -11.85 -13.39
CA CYS A 1 -3.47 -11.95 -12.24
C CYS A 1 -3.19 -10.80 -11.27
N LEU A 2 -4.23 -10.15 -10.72
CA LEU A 2 -4.10 -9.15 -9.65
C LEU A 2 -4.09 -9.86 -8.30
N VAL A 3 -3.06 -9.59 -7.51
CA VAL A 3 -2.82 -10.30 -6.25
C VAL A 3 -3.22 -9.44 -5.05
N GLU A 4 -4.05 -10.02 -4.20
CA GLU A 4 -4.56 -9.42 -2.97
C GLU A 4 -3.85 -10.03 -1.76
N ILE A 5 -3.02 -9.24 -1.08
CA ILE A 5 -2.21 -9.71 0.05
C ILE A 5 -2.16 -8.64 1.14
N HIS A 6 -2.65 -9.02 2.32
CA HIS A 6 -2.53 -8.26 3.56
C HIS A 6 -1.33 -8.77 4.36
N SER A 7 -0.17 -8.13 4.22
CA SER A 7 1.08 -8.55 4.88
C SER A 7 2.02 -7.37 5.13
N TYR A 8 3.09 -7.60 5.88
CA TYR A 8 4.13 -6.59 6.08
C TYR A 8 4.69 -6.09 4.73
N TYR A 9 4.88 -4.78 4.58
CA TYR A 9 5.14 -4.13 3.29
C TYR A 9 6.34 -4.71 2.50
N LYS A 10 7.36 -5.25 3.17
CA LYS A 10 8.50 -5.88 2.49
C LYS A 10 8.09 -7.13 1.72
N THR A 11 7.16 -7.92 2.26
CA THR A 11 6.61 -9.11 1.61
C THR A 11 5.82 -8.71 0.36
N GLN A 12 5.03 -7.64 0.44
CA GLN A 12 4.29 -7.09 -0.70
C GLN A 12 5.22 -6.67 -1.84
N ILE A 13 6.34 -6.01 -1.53
CA ILE A 13 7.36 -5.62 -2.52
C ILE A 13 7.99 -6.85 -3.19
N GLU A 14 8.33 -7.89 -2.44
CA GLU A 14 8.92 -9.11 -3.01
C GLU A 14 7.94 -9.87 -3.92
N ILE A 15 6.66 -9.91 -3.57
CA ILE A 15 5.63 -10.59 -4.37
C ILE A 15 5.30 -9.80 -5.64
N ALA A 16 5.33 -8.47 -5.59
CA ALA A 16 5.13 -7.64 -6.76
C ALA A 16 6.14 -7.91 -7.89
N LYS A 17 7.33 -8.45 -7.56
CA LYS A 17 8.33 -8.89 -8.56
C LYS A 17 7.93 -10.15 -9.33
N ARG A 18 6.95 -10.92 -8.83
CA ARG A 18 6.55 -12.23 -9.35
C ARG A 18 5.12 -12.27 -9.88
N CYS A 19 4.44 -11.14 -9.91
CA CYS A 19 3.04 -11.02 -10.30
C CYS A 19 2.86 -9.83 -11.24
N ASP A 20 1.79 -9.86 -12.05
CA ASP A 20 1.51 -8.77 -12.97
C ASP A 20 1.19 -7.48 -12.22
N MET A 21 0.32 -7.57 -11.20
CA MET A 21 -0.09 -6.44 -10.37
C MET A 21 -0.37 -6.84 -8.92
N VAL A 22 -0.19 -5.90 -8.00
CA VAL A 22 -0.56 -6.02 -6.57
C VAL A 22 -1.45 -4.86 -6.13
N TYR A 23 -2.28 -5.01 -5.11
CA TYR A 23 -2.92 -3.86 -4.46
C TYR A 23 -1.92 -3.07 -3.61
N ASP A 24 -2.07 -1.75 -3.50
CA ASP A 24 -1.33 -0.92 -2.56
C ASP A 24 -2.13 -0.71 -1.26
N PHE A 25 -2.09 -1.71 -0.39
CA PHE A 25 -2.75 -1.66 0.94
C PHE A 25 -2.01 -0.83 1.99
N ALA A 26 -0.77 -0.41 1.74
CA ALA A 26 -0.05 0.47 2.66
C ALA A 26 -0.47 1.94 2.47
N MET A 27 -0.93 2.33 1.28
CA MET A 27 -1.32 3.71 0.99
C MET A 27 -2.53 4.22 1.81
N PRO A 28 -3.65 3.49 1.99
CA PRO A 28 -4.80 4.00 2.75
C PRO A 28 -4.48 4.50 4.18
N PRO A 29 -3.83 3.72 5.07
CA PRO A 29 -3.51 4.20 6.41
C PRO A 29 -2.48 5.33 6.40
N LEU A 30 -1.58 5.38 5.41
CA LEU A 30 -0.60 6.46 5.27
C LEU A 30 -1.27 7.78 4.86
N VAL A 31 -2.24 7.74 3.94
CA VAL A 31 -3.06 8.91 3.57
C VAL A 31 -3.82 9.42 4.79
N LEU A 32 -4.49 8.52 5.54
CA LEU A 32 -5.18 8.90 6.77
C LEU A 32 -4.21 9.51 7.79
N HIS A 33 -3.06 8.88 8.02
CA HIS A 33 -2.04 9.40 8.92
C HIS A 33 -1.61 10.81 8.52
N SER A 34 -1.27 11.03 7.25
CA SER A 34 -0.85 12.35 6.74
C SER A 34 -1.91 13.43 6.91
N LEU A 35 -3.19 13.08 6.71
CA LEU A 35 -4.29 14.03 6.89
C LEU A 35 -4.53 14.38 8.37
N PHE A 36 -4.47 13.40 9.26
CA PHE A 36 -4.71 13.63 10.69
C PHE A 36 -3.51 14.23 11.44
N SER A 37 -2.28 13.90 11.04
CA SER A 37 -1.06 14.44 11.66
C SER A 37 -0.61 15.75 11.02
N GLY A 38 -1.03 16.05 9.78
CA GLY A 38 -0.49 17.14 8.98
C GLY A 38 0.93 16.87 8.47
N ASP A 39 1.45 15.64 8.61
CA ASP A 39 2.80 15.25 8.19
C ASP A 39 2.75 14.20 7.06
N PRO A 40 3.10 14.58 5.81
CA PRO A 40 3.12 13.66 4.68
C PRO A 40 4.39 12.81 4.58
N SER A 41 5.35 12.93 5.51
CA SER A 41 6.68 12.30 5.38
C SER A 41 6.61 10.78 5.22
N ALA A 42 5.73 10.10 5.97
CA ALA A 42 5.56 8.65 5.86
C ALA A 42 4.99 8.22 4.50
N LEU A 43 3.98 8.96 3.99
CA LEU A 43 3.41 8.72 2.67
C LEU A 43 4.44 8.98 1.57
N ALA A 44 5.20 10.07 1.67
CA ALA A 44 6.23 10.41 0.70
C ALA A 44 7.31 9.32 0.62
N ASN A 45 7.76 8.80 1.77
CA ASN A 45 8.71 7.69 1.82
C ASN A 45 8.13 6.42 1.18
N TRP A 46 6.87 6.08 1.44
CA TRP A 46 6.22 4.94 0.80
C TRP A 46 6.17 5.08 -0.72
N LEU A 47 5.76 6.24 -1.23
CA LEU A 47 5.70 6.51 -2.68
C LEU A 47 7.05 6.40 -3.39
N GLN A 48 8.18 6.45 -2.66
CA GLN A 48 9.50 6.22 -3.22
C GLN A 48 9.84 4.73 -3.36
N ILE A 49 9.37 3.89 -2.43
CA ILE A 49 9.72 2.47 -2.34
C ILE A 49 8.62 1.51 -2.82
N SER A 50 7.40 2.01 -2.99
CA SER A 50 6.24 1.18 -3.34
C SER A 50 6.41 0.55 -4.74
N PRO A 51 5.89 -0.67 -4.95
CA PRO A 51 5.89 -1.29 -6.27
C PRO A 51 5.17 -0.40 -7.29
N ARG A 52 5.72 -0.29 -8.51
CA ARG A 52 5.09 0.52 -9.57
C ARG A 52 4.02 -0.22 -10.35
N ASN A 53 3.98 -1.54 -10.26
CA ASN A 53 2.94 -2.39 -10.80
C ASN A 53 1.82 -2.60 -9.77
N CYS A 54 1.27 -1.51 -9.23
CA CYS A 54 0.23 -1.59 -8.20
C CYS A 54 -1.10 -0.93 -8.62
N VAL A 55 -2.19 -1.44 -8.06
CA VAL A 55 -3.51 -0.78 -8.05
C VAL A 55 -3.66 -0.04 -6.74
N THR A 56 -3.76 1.28 -6.81
CA THR A 56 -3.97 2.14 -5.64
C THR A 56 -5.43 2.11 -5.20
N VAL A 57 -5.67 2.00 -3.90
CA VAL A 57 -7.00 2.02 -3.28
C VAL A 57 -7.00 2.93 -2.06
N LEU A 58 -8.17 3.44 -1.68
CA LEU A 58 -8.38 4.13 -0.40
C LEU A 58 -9.34 3.32 0.49
N ASP A 59 -10.31 2.66 -0.14
CA ASP A 59 -11.26 1.76 0.46
C ASP A 59 -11.28 0.43 -0.31
N THR A 60 -11.76 -0.60 0.36
CA THR A 60 -12.08 -1.91 -0.23
C THR A 60 -13.42 -2.40 0.30
N HIS A 61 -13.90 -3.52 -0.23
CA HIS A 61 -15.03 -4.22 0.35
C HIS A 61 -14.69 -4.84 1.72
N ASP A 62 -13.40 -5.05 1.99
CA ASP A 62 -12.84 -5.31 3.31
C ASP A 62 -12.51 -4.03 4.08
N GLY A 63 -12.33 -4.15 5.41
CA GLY A 63 -11.86 -3.05 6.26
C GLY A 63 -10.42 -2.62 5.95
N ILE A 64 -9.99 -1.48 6.50
CA ILE A 64 -8.61 -0.99 6.30
C ILE A 64 -7.62 -1.96 6.96
N GLY A 65 -6.86 -2.67 6.13
CA GLY A 65 -5.90 -3.70 6.55
C GLY A 65 -4.67 -3.11 7.24
N ILE A 66 -4.75 -2.91 8.55
CA ILE A 66 -3.57 -2.63 9.40
C ILE A 66 -2.96 -3.99 9.80
N VAL A 67 -1.70 -4.22 9.39
CA VAL A 67 -0.92 -5.43 9.72
C VAL A 67 0.39 -5.04 10.39
#